data_AF-A0A953PV14-F1
#
_entry.id   AF-A0A953PV14-F1
#
_cell.length_a   1.000
_cell.length_b   1.000
_cell.length_c   1.000
_cell.angle_alpha   90.00
_cell.angle_beta   90.00
_cell.angle_gamma   90.00
#
_symmetry.space_group_name_H-M   'P 1'
#
loop_
_entity.id
_entity.type
_entity.pdbx_description
1 polymer ?
#
loop_
_entity_poly.entity_id
_entity_poly.type
_entity_poly.pdbx_seq_one_letter_code
_entity_poly.pdbx_strand_id
1 'polypeptide(L)'
;MFERYTEKARRAIFFARYEASQFGSPYIETEHMLLGLLREDKTLATSFLRRQASVESIRKEIEGRRPIRDKVATSVDLPISQECKRVLEYAPEEADRLGHKHIGTEHLLLALLRVEKSLAAEILHERGLTLATVREEVSKAQKPESAPARAEDSSLLLEFSRDLTKAAQENQLDPLFGRENELNHVVQILCRRSRSNPLLIGEPGVGKSAIVHGLAQRIAKGDVPPRLATHRLLAFDFSTLLVITRRSGQIAKRLTAFLDGLAEEPPVLVYIEELLASGSLEGSVDIAGVLRPLLSSGQLQCLGAGTPAEYRQAVEKYPWLEQYFQAVEVSPPTEAEAVQILFAIKGRYETFHGVTYADDALEHAVYYSQRFMPQRHLPDKAIDLIDEAGAGVVLRAAHLPEEVIDCQKRIKSAVNRMENAIANHEFEKMRFYSDEERKERENLRLLREKYHLDETATRRVTLEDIEEVVSRWTGVPIATIRQERREPGPSQDKP
;
A
#
# COMPACT_ATOMS: atom_id res chain seq x y z
N MET A 1 -0.68 13.04 -13.93
CA MET A 1 -0.33 14.29 -13.20
C MET A 1 -0.74 14.26 -11.73
N PHE A 2 -1.92 13.72 -11.36
CA PHE A 2 -2.42 13.74 -9.97
C PHE A 2 -2.24 12.43 -9.17
N GLU A 3 -1.43 11.48 -9.63
CA GLU A 3 -1.30 10.15 -8.98
C GLU A 3 -0.84 10.22 -7.52
N ARG A 4 0.09 11.13 -7.18
CA ARG A 4 0.56 11.37 -5.80
C ARG A 4 -0.43 12.15 -4.93
N TYR A 5 -1.48 12.75 -5.49
CA TYR A 5 -2.46 13.53 -4.72
C TYR A 5 -3.47 12.62 -4.03
N THR A 6 -3.80 12.94 -2.78
CA THR A 6 -4.88 12.25 -2.06
C THR A 6 -6.24 12.51 -2.70
N GLU A 7 -7.23 11.66 -2.42
CA GLU A 7 -8.59 11.85 -2.92
C GLU A 7 -9.16 13.22 -2.51
N LYS A 8 -8.94 13.62 -1.25
CA LYS A 8 -9.32 14.95 -0.74
C LYS A 8 -8.64 16.08 -1.52
N ALA A 9 -7.35 15.97 -1.79
CA ALA A 9 -6.64 17.00 -2.53
C ALA A 9 -7.15 17.12 -3.99
N ARG A 10 -7.45 15.99 -4.65
CA ARG A 10 -8.08 15.98 -5.99
C ARG A 10 -9.48 16.60 -5.98
N ARG A 11 -10.29 16.29 -4.96
CA ARG A 11 -11.62 16.86 -4.79
C ARG A 11 -11.58 18.37 -4.50
N ALA A 12 -10.62 18.85 -3.73
CA ALA A 12 -10.41 20.28 -3.50
C ALA A 12 -10.11 21.03 -4.81
N ILE A 13 -9.25 20.48 -5.67
CA ILE A 13 -8.95 21.03 -7.00
C ILE A 13 -10.19 21.01 -7.89
N PHE A 14 -10.99 19.93 -7.84
CA PHE A 14 -12.27 19.87 -8.55
C PHE A 14 -13.25 20.95 -8.07
N PHE A 15 -13.35 21.17 -6.76
CA PHE A 15 -14.19 22.24 -6.22
C PHE A 15 -13.67 23.64 -6.57
N ALA A 16 -12.36 23.83 -6.73
CA ALA A 16 -11.81 25.08 -7.22
C ALA A 16 -12.35 25.44 -8.61
N ARG A 17 -12.47 24.46 -9.51
CA ARG A 17 -13.12 24.64 -10.82
C ARG A 17 -14.58 25.03 -10.67
N TYR A 18 -15.31 24.38 -9.77
CA TYR A 18 -16.71 24.72 -9.51
C TYR A 18 -16.85 26.17 -9.02
N GLU A 19 -16.02 26.61 -8.08
CA GLU A 19 -16.07 28.00 -7.58
C GLU A 19 -15.69 29.00 -8.68
N ALA A 20 -14.67 28.74 -9.51
CA ALA A 20 -14.34 29.60 -10.66
C ALA A 20 -15.53 29.79 -11.63
N SER A 21 -16.29 28.71 -11.88
CA SER A 21 -17.53 28.74 -12.66
C SER A 21 -18.63 29.57 -12.01
N GLN A 22 -18.77 29.53 -10.67
CA GLN A 22 -19.73 30.36 -9.93
C GLN A 22 -19.38 31.85 -9.93
N PHE A 23 -18.08 32.19 -9.93
CA PHE A 23 -17.60 33.57 -10.00
C PHE A 23 -17.61 34.13 -11.44
N GLY A 24 -17.84 33.27 -12.44
CA GLY A 24 -17.72 33.64 -13.86
C GLY A 24 -16.29 33.98 -14.25
N SER A 25 -15.29 33.45 -13.53
CA SER A 25 -13.89 33.73 -13.81
C SER A 25 -13.44 32.96 -15.06
N PRO A 26 -12.69 33.59 -15.98
CA PRO A 26 -12.17 32.91 -17.17
C PRO A 26 -11.03 31.91 -16.86
N TYR A 27 -10.48 31.94 -15.64
CA TYR A 27 -9.40 31.05 -15.19
C TYR A 27 -9.67 30.50 -13.79
N ILE A 28 -9.12 29.33 -13.48
CA ILE A 28 -9.05 28.82 -12.10
C ILE A 28 -7.88 29.52 -11.40
N GLU A 29 -8.21 30.58 -10.65
CA GLU A 29 -7.27 31.36 -9.83
C GLU A 29 -7.11 30.82 -8.40
N THR A 30 -6.18 31.39 -7.62
CA THR A 30 -5.80 30.87 -6.29
C THR A 30 -6.90 31.02 -5.25
N GLU A 31 -7.76 32.04 -5.35
CA GLU A 31 -8.92 32.25 -4.49
C GLU A 31 -9.96 31.14 -4.64
N HIS A 32 -10.15 30.62 -5.86
CA HIS A 32 -11.02 29.48 -6.11
C HIS A 32 -10.41 28.20 -5.55
N MET A 33 -9.08 28.05 -5.65
CA MET A 33 -8.36 26.95 -5.02
C MET A 33 -8.51 26.98 -3.49
N LEU A 34 -8.41 28.16 -2.88
CA LEU A 34 -8.65 28.36 -1.45
C LEU A 34 -10.08 27.96 -1.08
N LEU A 35 -11.10 28.42 -1.80
CA LEU A 35 -12.49 28.03 -1.55
C LEU A 35 -12.72 26.52 -1.74
N GLY A 36 -12.10 25.91 -2.74
CA GLY A 36 -12.15 24.47 -2.98
C GLY A 36 -11.55 23.65 -1.84
N LEU A 37 -10.40 24.08 -1.31
CA LEU A 37 -9.76 23.46 -0.14
C LEU A 37 -10.63 23.56 1.11
N LEU A 38 -11.15 24.75 1.40
CA LEU A 38 -11.98 24.98 2.57
C LEU A 38 -13.32 24.24 2.51
N ARG A 39 -13.83 23.99 1.30
CA ARG A 39 -15.04 23.21 1.07
C ARG A 39 -14.84 21.72 1.30
N GLU A 40 -13.73 21.17 0.81
CA GLU A 40 -13.44 19.73 0.93
C GLU A 40 -12.92 19.37 2.32
N ASP A 41 -12.06 20.20 2.91
CA ASP A 41 -11.39 19.93 4.17
C ASP A 41 -11.84 20.87 5.28
N LYS A 42 -12.94 20.48 5.94
CA LYS A 42 -13.48 21.20 7.11
C LYS A 42 -12.50 21.20 8.28
N THR A 43 -11.69 20.15 8.43
CA THR A 43 -10.70 20.04 9.50
C THR A 43 -9.60 21.08 9.33
N LEU A 44 -9.10 21.25 8.11
CA LEU A 44 -8.14 22.30 7.76
C LEU A 44 -8.75 23.70 8.01
N ALA A 45 -10.00 23.92 7.62
CA ALA A 45 -10.68 25.18 7.91
C ALA A 45 -10.77 25.46 9.42
N THR A 46 -11.13 24.46 10.24
CA THR A 46 -11.28 24.65 11.70
C THR A 46 -9.95 24.78 12.44
N SER A 47 -8.92 24.03 12.03
CA SER A 47 -7.62 23.99 12.70
C SER A 47 -6.82 25.27 12.46
N PHE A 48 -6.85 25.77 11.22
CA PHE A 48 -6.00 26.89 10.83
C PHE A 48 -6.71 28.25 10.93
N LEU A 49 -8.03 28.32 10.74
CA LEU A 49 -8.72 29.62 10.67
C LEU A 49 -9.43 30.07 11.97
N ARG A 50 -9.31 29.32 13.09
CA ARG A 50 -9.97 29.58 14.40
C ARG A 50 -11.50 29.84 14.28
N ARG A 51 -12.21 29.96 15.41
CA ARG A 51 -13.69 30.16 15.47
C ARG A 51 -14.23 31.43 14.77
N GLN A 52 -13.43 32.20 14.03
CA GLN A 52 -13.81 33.49 13.43
C GLN A 52 -13.85 33.53 11.89
N ALA A 53 -13.46 32.46 11.19
CA ALA A 53 -13.61 32.41 9.73
C ALA A 53 -14.55 31.28 9.32
N SER A 54 -15.81 31.62 9.04
CA SER A 54 -16.63 30.75 8.22
C SER A 54 -16.11 30.81 6.77
N VAL A 55 -16.18 29.70 6.03
CA VAL A 55 -15.92 29.67 4.58
C VAL A 55 -16.72 30.77 3.86
N GLU A 56 -17.90 31.10 4.39
CA GLU A 56 -18.77 32.17 3.89
C GLU A 56 -18.18 33.58 4.08
N SER A 57 -17.43 33.84 5.16
CA SER A 57 -16.72 35.11 5.35
C SER A 57 -15.63 35.29 4.31
N ILE A 58 -14.86 34.23 4.03
CA ILE A 58 -13.80 34.24 3.02
C ILE A 58 -14.39 34.43 1.63
N ARG A 59 -15.50 33.75 1.32
CA ARG A 59 -16.23 33.95 0.06
C ARG A 59 -16.66 35.40 -0.12
N LYS A 60 -17.31 36.01 0.88
CA LYS A 60 -17.74 37.43 0.80
C LYS A 60 -16.58 38.39 0.62
N GLU A 61 -15.43 38.09 1.21
CA GLU A 61 -14.22 38.90 1.05
C GLU A 61 -13.65 38.80 -0.37
N ILE A 62 -13.61 37.60 -0.95
CA ILE A 62 -13.24 37.38 -2.35
C ILE A 62 -14.21 38.12 -3.28
N GLU A 63 -15.52 38.02 -3.03
CA GLU A 63 -16.57 38.74 -3.77
C GLU A 63 -16.43 40.26 -3.63
N GLY A 64 -15.93 40.77 -2.51
CA GLY A 64 -15.68 42.21 -2.31
C GLY A 64 -14.44 42.72 -3.04
N ARG A 65 -13.45 41.85 -3.30
CA ARG A 65 -12.18 42.18 -3.97
C ARG A 65 -12.21 41.90 -5.49
N ARG A 66 -13.19 41.13 -5.97
CA ARG A 66 -13.33 40.74 -7.38
C ARG A 66 -14.73 41.11 -7.92
N PRO A 67 -14.82 41.65 -9.14
CA PRO A 67 -16.13 41.82 -9.78
C PRO A 67 -16.71 40.44 -10.13
N ILE A 68 -17.88 40.13 -9.57
CA ILE A 68 -18.66 38.95 -9.95
C ILE A 68 -19.12 39.13 -11.39
N ARG A 69 -18.86 38.13 -12.24
CA ARG A 69 -19.33 38.08 -13.62
C ARG A 69 -20.50 37.11 -13.76
N ASP A 70 -21.13 37.10 -14.93
CA ASP A 70 -22.15 36.10 -15.24
C ASP A 70 -21.58 34.69 -15.10
N LYS A 71 -22.35 33.81 -14.46
CA LYS A 71 -21.94 32.43 -14.20
C LYS A 71 -21.67 31.72 -15.53
N VAL A 72 -20.53 31.05 -15.59
CA VAL A 72 -20.17 30.23 -16.75
C VAL A 72 -20.54 28.79 -16.44
N ALA A 73 -21.13 28.06 -17.39
CA ALA A 73 -21.48 26.65 -17.18
C ALA A 73 -20.23 25.82 -16.84
N THR A 74 -20.34 24.93 -15.85
CA THR A 74 -19.20 24.10 -15.40
C THR A 74 -18.69 23.12 -16.47
N SER A 75 -19.49 22.90 -17.53
CA SER A 75 -19.13 22.15 -18.74
C SER A 75 -18.10 22.85 -19.63
N VAL A 76 -17.88 24.15 -19.47
CA VAL A 76 -16.81 24.89 -20.14
C VAL A 76 -15.48 24.51 -19.49
N ASP A 77 -14.48 24.17 -20.31
CA ASP A 77 -13.15 23.84 -19.82
C ASP A 77 -12.42 25.13 -19.45
N LEU A 78 -12.17 25.31 -18.14
CA LEU A 78 -11.57 26.52 -17.59
C LEU A 78 -10.06 26.32 -17.40
N PRO A 79 -9.21 27.10 -18.08
CA PRO A 79 -7.76 27.00 -17.91
C PRO A 79 -7.32 27.41 -16.50
N ILE A 80 -6.27 26.77 -15.97
CA ILE A 80 -5.66 27.11 -14.68
C ILE A 80 -4.75 28.34 -14.84
N SER A 81 -4.86 29.32 -13.93
CA SER A 81 -4.01 30.51 -13.95
C SER A 81 -2.54 30.17 -13.70
N GLN A 82 -1.60 31.03 -14.12
CA GLN A 82 -0.16 30.80 -13.89
C GLN A 82 0.19 30.70 -12.40
N GLU A 83 -0.49 31.48 -11.56
CA GLU A 83 -0.32 31.43 -10.10
C GLU A 83 -0.80 30.10 -9.53
N CYS A 84 -1.95 29.60 -10.00
CA CYS A 84 -2.48 28.33 -9.54
C CYS A 84 -1.65 27.13 -10.06
N LYS A 85 -1.04 27.22 -11.24
CA LYS A 85 -0.03 26.24 -11.70
C LYS A 85 1.17 26.19 -10.75
N ARG A 86 1.69 27.35 -10.32
CA ARG A 86 2.77 27.41 -9.32
C ARG A 86 2.38 26.78 -7.98
N VAL A 87 1.12 26.92 -7.55
CA VAL A 87 0.61 26.22 -6.36
C VAL A 87 0.71 24.70 -6.54
N LEU A 88 0.31 24.17 -7.70
CA LEU A 88 0.39 22.73 -7.99
C LEU A 88 1.84 22.22 -8.15
N GLU A 89 2.77 23.09 -8.54
CA GLU A 89 4.21 22.81 -8.57
C GLU A 89 4.84 22.81 -7.18
N TYR A 90 4.42 23.72 -6.29
CA TYR A 90 4.95 23.81 -4.93
C TYR A 90 4.37 22.77 -3.97
N ALA A 91 3.15 22.28 -4.18
CA ALA A 91 2.53 21.30 -3.29
C ALA A 91 3.34 19.99 -3.15
N PRO A 92 3.89 19.38 -4.22
CA PRO A 92 4.83 18.27 -4.12
C PRO A 92 6.07 18.60 -3.27
N GLU A 93 6.66 19.79 -3.46
CA GLU A 93 7.85 20.20 -2.70
C GLU A 93 7.57 20.35 -1.21
N GLU A 94 6.37 20.83 -0.83
CA GLU A 94 5.95 20.91 0.56
C GLU A 94 5.70 19.51 1.15
N ALA A 95 5.14 18.58 0.39
CA ALA A 95 4.98 17.19 0.81
C ALA A 95 6.33 16.51 1.04
N ASP A 96 7.27 16.65 0.11
CA ASP A 96 8.61 16.10 0.23
C ASP A 96 9.37 16.72 1.42
N ARG A 97 9.23 18.04 1.66
CA ARG A 97 9.83 18.73 2.80
C ARG A 97 9.29 18.25 4.15
N LEU A 98 8.02 17.86 4.21
CA LEU A 98 7.38 17.31 5.40
C LEU A 98 7.52 15.78 5.53
N GLY A 99 8.21 15.12 4.58
CA GLY A 99 8.39 13.67 4.56
C GLY A 99 7.12 12.88 4.19
N HIS A 100 6.13 13.54 3.58
CA HIS A 100 4.85 12.93 3.22
C HIS A 100 4.92 12.27 1.82
N LYS A 101 4.59 10.97 1.77
CA LYS A 101 4.55 10.21 0.50
C LYS A 101 3.45 10.69 -0.46
N HIS A 102 2.34 11.20 0.07
CA HIS A 102 1.19 11.68 -0.68
C HIS A 102 0.94 13.18 -0.47
N ILE A 103 0.39 13.84 -1.49
CA ILE A 103 0.09 15.28 -1.48
C ILE A 103 -1.36 15.47 -1.01
N GLY A 104 -1.51 15.80 0.28
CA GLY A 104 -2.76 16.23 0.92
C GLY A 104 -3.14 17.71 0.75
N THR A 105 -4.27 18.08 1.36
CA THR A 105 -4.88 19.43 1.34
C THR A 105 -4.04 20.46 2.10
N GLU A 106 -3.34 20.03 3.14
CA GLU A 106 -2.38 20.82 3.91
C GLU A 106 -1.18 21.29 3.06
N HIS A 107 -0.72 20.46 2.12
CA HIS A 107 0.36 20.84 1.19
C HIS A 107 -0.11 21.87 0.17
N LEU A 108 -1.35 21.74 -0.29
CA LEU A 108 -1.98 22.73 -1.17
C LEU A 108 -2.16 24.07 -0.45
N LEU A 109 -2.53 24.06 0.84
CA LEU A 109 -2.58 25.28 1.66
C LEU A 109 -1.19 25.92 1.84
N LEU A 110 -0.17 25.12 2.14
CA LEU A 110 1.21 25.60 2.24
C LEU A 110 1.72 26.17 0.92
N ALA A 111 1.38 25.52 -0.19
CA ALA A 111 1.72 26.00 -1.52
C ALA A 111 1.02 27.32 -1.89
N LEU A 112 -0.25 27.52 -1.47
CA LEU A 112 -0.94 28.81 -1.62
C LEU A 112 -0.20 29.93 -0.90
N LEU A 113 0.21 29.70 0.35
CA LEU A 113 0.98 30.68 1.14
C LEU A 113 2.36 30.99 0.55
N ARG A 114 2.92 30.10 -0.28
CA ARG A 114 4.21 30.30 -0.95
C ARG A 114 4.12 31.19 -2.19
N VAL A 115 2.91 31.41 -2.71
CA VAL A 115 2.65 32.35 -3.80
C VAL A 115 2.30 33.72 -3.21
N GLU A 116 3.31 34.42 -2.70
CA GLU A 116 3.20 35.66 -1.89
C GLU A 116 2.44 36.83 -2.54
N LYS A 117 2.26 36.82 -3.87
CA LYS A 117 1.55 37.87 -4.63
C LYS A 117 0.16 37.44 -5.11
N SER A 118 -0.46 36.46 -4.44
CA SER A 118 -1.77 35.94 -4.83
C SER A 118 -2.86 36.33 -3.84
N LEU A 119 -4.08 36.53 -4.34
CA LEU A 119 -5.23 36.93 -3.53
C LEU A 119 -5.48 35.95 -2.37
N ALA A 120 -5.34 34.64 -2.63
CA ALA A 120 -5.45 33.63 -1.57
C ALA A 120 -4.39 33.81 -0.47
N ALA A 121 -3.14 34.10 -0.82
CA ALA A 121 -2.07 34.33 0.16
C ALA A 121 -2.34 35.58 1.00
N GLU A 122 -2.81 36.68 0.38
CA GLU A 122 -3.21 37.90 1.08
C GLU A 122 -4.31 37.63 2.11
N ILE A 123 -5.39 36.95 1.70
CA ILE A 123 -6.52 36.61 2.59
C ILE A 123 -6.06 35.71 3.75
N LEU A 124 -5.18 34.75 3.48
CA LEU A 124 -4.64 33.87 4.53
C LEU A 124 -3.74 34.66 5.50
N HIS A 125 -2.89 35.55 5.01
CA HIS A 125 -2.03 36.41 5.82
C HIS A 125 -2.81 37.38 6.72
N GLU A 126 -3.86 38.00 6.20
CA GLU A 126 -4.74 38.88 6.99
C GLU A 126 -5.43 38.14 8.13
N ARG A 127 -5.61 36.82 7.98
CA ARG A 127 -6.16 35.94 9.02
C ARG A 127 -5.10 35.35 9.95
N GLY A 128 -3.87 35.84 9.86
CA GLY A 128 -2.76 35.45 10.73
C GLY A 128 -2.07 34.14 10.33
N LEU A 129 -2.39 33.58 9.16
CA LEU A 129 -1.71 32.39 8.65
C LEU A 129 -0.43 32.79 7.94
N THR A 130 0.69 32.30 8.45
CA THR A 130 1.99 32.38 7.78
C THR A 130 2.46 30.98 7.41
N LEU A 131 3.30 30.92 6.39
CA LEU A 131 3.88 29.66 5.95
C LEU A 131 4.67 28.95 7.08
N ALA A 132 5.33 29.71 7.97
CA ALA A 132 5.99 29.15 9.15
C ALA A 132 4.99 28.55 10.16
N THR A 133 3.95 29.30 10.53
CA THR A 133 2.94 28.84 11.50
C THR A 133 2.16 27.63 10.99
N VAL A 134 1.83 27.60 9.70
CA VAL A 134 1.11 26.45 9.12
C VAL A 134 2.00 25.22 9.05
N ARG A 135 3.29 25.37 8.70
CA ARG A 135 4.23 24.23 8.73
C ARG A 135 4.40 23.67 10.13
N GLU A 136 4.52 24.53 11.15
CA GLU A 136 4.66 24.10 12.54
C GLU A 136 3.43 23.32 12.99
N GLU A 137 2.23 23.84 12.72
CA GLU A 137 0.96 23.17 13.05
C GLU A 137 0.77 21.86 12.27
N VAL A 138 1.14 21.79 10.99
CA VAL A 138 1.13 20.51 10.22
C VAL A 138 2.14 19.52 10.80
N SER A 139 3.31 19.98 11.26
CA SER A 139 4.30 19.13 11.93
C SER A 139 3.90 18.73 13.35
N LYS A 140 3.15 19.55 14.08
CA LYS A 140 2.51 19.20 15.36
C LYS A 140 1.32 18.25 15.17
N ALA A 141 0.57 18.38 14.09
CA ALA A 141 -0.43 17.38 13.73
C ALA A 141 0.21 16.01 13.40
N GLN A 142 1.47 16.00 12.92
CA GLN A 142 2.29 14.77 12.82
C GLN A 142 2.89 14.32 14.17
N LYS A 143 3.18 15.25 15.09
CA LYS A 143 3.71 14.98 16.44
C LYS A 143 2.65 15.32 17.49
N PRO A 144 1.76 14.39 17.88
CA PRO A 144 0.74 14.70 18.86
C PRO A 144 1.39 15.28 20.13
N GLU A 145 1.00 16.51 20.49
CA GLU A 145 1.39 17.14 21.75
C GLU A 145 0.89 16.28 22.92
N SER A 146 1.87 15.86 23.70
CA SER A 146 1.85 15.23 25.01
C SER A 146 0.70 15.61 25.95
N ALA A 147 -0.11 14.63 26.30
CA ALA A 147 -0.55 14.42 27.68
C ALA A 147 0.56 13.63 28.43
N PRO A 148 0.77 13.86 29.73
CA PRO A 148 2.06 13.57 30.38
C PRO A 148 2.32 12.06 30.53
N ALA A 149 3.57 11.67 30.30
CA ALA A 149 4.22 10.41 30.69
C ALA A 149 3.62 9.07 30.21
N ARG A 150 2.59 9.05 29.36
CA ARG A 150 1.98 7.81 28.81
C ARG A 150 2.11 7.64 27.28
N ALA A 151 2.61 8.65 26.57
CA ALA A 151 2.58 8.68 25.09
C ALA A 151 3.81 8.03 24.41
N GLU A 152 4.96 7.91 25.09
CA GLU A 152 6.14 7.26 24.50
C GLU A 152 5.87 5.79 24.17
N ASP A 153 5.17 5.06 25.04
CA ASP A 153 4.85 3.64 24.82
C ASP A 153 3.90 3.46 23.63
N SER A 154 2.84 4.27 23.51
CA SER A 154 1.89 4.20 22.38
C SER A 154 2.49 4.58 21.00
N SER A 155 3.50 5.48 20.98
CA SER A 155 4.22 5.85 19.75
C SER A 155 5.15 4.74 19.29
N LEU A 156 5.80 4.04 20.22
CA LEU A 156 6.61 2.86 19.93
C LEU A 156 5.73 1.69 19.45
N LEU A 157 4.52 1.53 20.02
CA LEU A 157 3.56 0.52 19.57
C LEU A 157 3.20 0.70 18.08
N LEU A 158 2.91 1.93 17.64
CA LEU A 158 2.55 2.22 16.25
C LEU A 158 3.73 2.16 15.28
N GLU A 159 4.95 2.44 15.75
CA GLU A 159 6.16 2.44 14.91
C GLU A 159 6.64 1.02 14.60
N PHE A 160 6.53 0.08 15.55
CA PHE A 160 7.10 -1.28 15.44
C PHE A 160 6.07 -2.40 15.34
N SER A 161 4.78 -2.08 15.34
CA SER A 161 3.74 -3.09 15.20
C SER A 161 2.65 -2.72 14.21
N ARG A 162 2.11 -3.75 13.56
CA ARG A 162 0.97 -3.67 12.65
C ARG A 162 -0.24 -4.32 13.32
N ASP A 163 -1.33 -3.57 13.44
CA ASP A 163 -2.59 -4.12 13.95
C ASP A 163 -3.27 -4.98 12.89
N LEU A 164 -3.16 -6.30 13.05
CA LEU A 164 -3.76 -7.27 12.14
C LEU A 164 -5.28 -7.34 12.32
N THR A 165 -5.79 -7.04 13.52
CA THR A 165 -7.25 -7.06 13.78
C THR A 165 -7.93 -5.92 13.04
N LYS A 166 -7.32 -4.73 13.06
CA LYS A 166 -7.75 -3.58 12.27
C LYS A 166 -7.65 -3.85 10.76
N ALA A 167 -6.53 -4.40 10.30
CA ALA A 167 -6.37 -4.78 8.90
C ALA A 167 -7.42 -5.81 8.43
N ALA A 168 -7.83 -6.72 9.32
CA ALA A 168 -8.90 -7.67 9.06
C ALA A 168 -10.27 -6.98 8.95
N GLN A 169 -10.58 -6.01 9.82
CA GLN A 169 -11.82 -5.21 9.74
C GLN A 169 -11.91 -4.41 8.44
N GLU A 170 -10.76 -3.92 7.95
CA GLU A 170 -10.66 -3.17 6.69
C GLU A 170 -10.59 -4.09 5.44
N ASN A 171 -10.78 -5.41 5.60
CA ASN A 171 -10.69 -6.43 4.53
C ASN A 171 -9.36 -6.39 3.74
N GLN A 172 -8.26 -6.01 4.39
CA GLN A 172 -6.94 -5.95 3.76
C GLN A 172 -6.19 -7.28 3.81
N LEU A 173 -6.50 -8.16 4.76
CA LEU A 173 -5.85 -9.47 4.88
C LEU A 173 -6.43 -10.51 3.92
N ASP A 174 -5.59 -11.44 3.45
CA ASP A 174 -6.04 -12.58 2.64
C ASP A 174 -6.92 -13.53 3.46
N PRO A 175 -7.97 -14.13 2.87
CA PRO A 175 -8.80 -15.09 3.60
C PRO A 175 -8.03 -16.38 3.85
N LEU A 176 -8.30 -17.03 4.99
CA LEU A 176 -7.75 -18.34 5.28
C LEU A 176 -8.46 -19.43 4.47
N PHE A 177 -7.68 -20.33 3.85
CA PHE A 177 -8.19 -21.52 3.15
C PHE A 177 -7.49 -22.79 3.63
N GLY A 178 -8.24 -23.88 3.81
CA GLY A 178 -7.73 -25.22 4.11
C GLY A 178 -7.13 -25.44 5.52
N ARG A 179 -6.82 -24.38 6.27
CA ARG A 179 -6.11 -24.42 7.56
C ARG A 179 -6.99 -24.27 8.80
N GLU A 180 -8.25 -24.69 8.69
CA GLU A 180 -9.23 -24.51 9.76
C GLU A 180 -8.90 -25.33 11.01
N ASN A 181 -8.32 -26.52 10.83
CA ASN A 181 -7.93 -27.39 11.93
C ASN A 181 -6.77 -26.80 12.74
N GLU A 182 -5.74 -26.30 12.07
CA GLU A 182 -4.61 -25.63 12.70
C GLU A 182 -5.06 -24.35 13.39
N LEU A 183 -5.93 -23.55 12.75
CA LEU A 183 -6.51 -22.36 13.37
C LEU A 183 -7.33 -22.70 14.63
N ASN A 184 -8.18 -23.72 14.56
CA ASN A 184 -8.94 -24.20 15.72
C ASN A 184 -8.02 -24.64 16.87
N HIS A 185 -6.91 -25.31 16.55
CA HIS A 185 -5.92 -25.72 17.54
C HIS A 185 -5.21 -24.51 18.16
N VAL A 186 -4.85 -23.49 17.37
CA VAL A 186 -4.29 -22.21 17.86
C VAL A 186 -5.25 -21.53 18.82
N VAL A 187 -6.53 -21.40 18.45
CA VAL A 187 -7.58 -20.81 19.32
C VAL A 187 -7.74 -21.61 20.61
N GLN A 188 -7.70 -22.94 20.53
CA GLN A 188 -7.78 -23.81 21.70
C GLN A 188 -6.58 -23.60 22.64
N ILE A 189 -5.37 -23.47 22.11
CA ILE A 189 -4.15 -23.20 22.89
C ILE A 189 -4.26 -21.85 23.60
N LEU A 190 -4.65 -20.79 22.88
CA LEU A 190 -4.80 -19.45 23.43
C LEU A 190 -5.80 -19.38 24.59
N CYS A 191 -6.77 -20.29 24.64
CA CYS A 191 -7.77 -20.35 25.72
C CYS A 191 -7.30 -21.14 26.96
N ARG A 192 -6.15 -21.82 26.92
CA ARG A 192 -5.64 -22.62 28.05
C ARG A 192 -5.18 -21.73 29.22
N ARG A 193 -5.10 -22.33 30.41
CA ARG A 193 -4.54 -21.68 31.62
C ARG A 193 -3.01 -21.80 31.70
N SER A 194 -2.46 -22.86 31.12
CA SER A 194 -1.02 -23.16 31.05
C SER A 194 -0.66 -23.52 29.62
N ARG A 195 0.57 -23.21 29.18
CA ARG A 195 0.99 -23.32 27.78
C ARG A 195 0.01 -22.63 26.82
N SER A 196 -0.31 -21.37 27.13
CA SER A 196 -1.30 -20.57 26.41
C SER A 196 -0.72 -19.80 25.22
N ASN A 197 0.55 -20.05 24.87
CA ASN A 197 1.24 -19.40 23.76
C ASN A 197 1.44 -20.40 22.62
N PRO A 198 0.72 -20.28 21.50
CA PRO A 198 0.92 -21.14 20.34
C PRO A 198 2.23 -20.81 19.61
N LEU A 199 2.91 -21.85 19.13
CA LEU A 199 4.12 -21.74 18.33
C LEU A 199 3.93 -22.50 17.02
N LEU A 200 3.80 -21.77 15.90
CA LEU A 200 3.62 -22.34 14.57
C LEU A 200 4.98 -22.82 14.03
N ILE A 201 5.13 -24.13 13.88
CA ILE A 201 6.36 -24.76 13.40
C ILE A 201 6.11 -25.35 12.02
N GLY A 202 6.85 -24.87 11.03
CA GLY A 202 6.74 -25.38 9.66
C GLY A 202 7.83 -24.78 8.77
N GLU A 203 8.01 -25.36 7.60
CA GLU A 203 8.99 -24.86 6.63
C GLU A 203 8.62 -23.46 6.11
N PRO A 204 9.56 -22.65 5.61
CA PRO A 204 9.24 -21.38 4.97
C PRO A 204 8.31 -21.58 3.76
N GLY A 205 7.30 -20.71 3.64
CA GLY A 205 6.36 -20.74 2.52
C GLY A 205 5.14 -21.65 2.68
N VAL A 206 4.98 -22.38 3.79
CA VAL A 206 3.81 -23.27 4.02
C VAL A 206 2.50 -22.54 4.38
N GLY A 207 2.55 -21.22 4.58
CA GLY A 207 1.40 -20.41 4.95
C GLY A 207 1.20 -20.19 6.45
N LYS A 208 2.27 -20.16 7.26
CA LYS A 208 2.19 -19.85 8.71
C LYS A 208 1.50 -18.51 8.98
N SER A 209 1.88 -17.47 8.23
CA SER A 209 1.28 -16.13 8.33
C SER A 209 -0.21 -16.11 7.94
N ALA A 210 -0.65 -17.00 7.05
CA ALA A 210 -2.07 -17.13 6.71
C ALA A 210 -2.91 -17.57 7.90
N ILE A 211 -2.42 -18.49 8.74
CA ILE A 211 -3.11 -18.92 9.97
C ILE A 211 -3.27 -17.73 10.94
N VAL A 212 -2.25 -16.89 11.05
CA VAL A 212 -2.28 -15.68 11.88
C VAL A 212 -3.28 -14.65 11.34
N HIS A 213 -3.32 -14.44 10.03
CA HIS A 213 -4.32 -13.59 9.38
C HIS A 213 -5.75 -14.15 9.58
N GLY A 214 -5.94 -15.46 9.49
CA GLY A 214 -7.21 -16.13 9.77
C GLY A 214 -7.66 -15.94 11.21
N LEU A 215 -6.73 -16.00 12.17
CA LEU A 215 -7.00 -15.67 13.57
C LEU A 215 -7.46 -14.21 13.71
N ALA A 216 -6.77 -13.27 13.07
CA ALA A 216 -7.15 -11.86 13.07
C ALA A 216 -8.57 -11.64 12.52
N GLN A 217 -8.92 -12.32 11.44
CA GLN A 217 -10.24 -12.27 10.82
C GLN A 217 -11.33 -12.85 11.73
N ARG A 218 -11.08 -14.00 12.38
CA ARG A 218 -12.04 -14.56 13.33
C ARG A 218 -12.25 -13.67 14.55
N ILE A 219 -11.17 -13.08 15.09
CA ILE A 219 -11.27 -12.10 16.18
C ILE A 219 -12.09 -10.89 15.73
N ALA A 220 -11.80 -10.32 14.56
CA ALA A 220 -12.52 -9.17 14.02
C ALA A 220 -14.02 -9.44 13.78
N LYS A 221 -14.38 -10.67 13.38
CA LYS A 221 -15.77 -11.11 13.19
C LYS A 221 -16.47 -11.51 14.50
N GLY A 222 -15.73 -11.64 15.61
CA GLY A 222 -16.24 -12.18 16.86
C GLY A 222 -16.48 -13.69 16.85
N ASP A 223 -15.95 -14.42 15.85
CA ASP A 223 -16.07 -15.88 15.71
C ASP A 223 -14.97 -16.61 16.49
N VAL A 224 -14.83 -16.24 17.76
CA VAL A 224 -13.88 -16.79 18.73
C VAL A 224 -14.55 -16.86 20.10
N PRO A 225 -14.05 -17.69 21.03
CA PRO A 225 -14.56 -17.71 22.40
C PRO A 225 -14.57 -16.30 23.02
N PRO A 226 -15.53 -15.97 23.91
CA PRO A 226 -15.70 -14.62 24.47
C PRO A 226 -14.43 -14.03 25.10
N ARG A 227 -13.56 -14.90 25.63
CA ARG A 227 -12.25 -14.52 26.17
C ARG A 227 -11.37 -13.85 25.12
N LEU A 228 -11.35 -14.35 23.89
CA LEU A 228 -10.51 -13.85 22.79
C LEU A 228 -11.20 -12.78 21.94
N ALA A 229 -12.53 -12.64 22.03
CA ALA A 229 -13.28 -11.67 21.22
C ALA A 229 -12.91 -10.20 21.52
N THR A 230 -12.41 -9.92 22.72
CA THR A 230 -11.92 -8.59 23.11
C THR A 230 -10.44 -8.37 22.81
N HIS A 231 -9.71 -9.39 22.34
CA HIS A 231 -8.27 -9.27 22.14
C HIS A 231 -7.94 -8.49 20.87
N ARG A 232 -6.82 -7.77 20.89
CA ARG A 232 -6.21 -7.18 19.69
C ARG A 232 -4.97 -7.98 19.31
N LEU A 233 -4.89 -8.42 18.05
CA LEU A 233 -3.72 -9.08 17.49
C LEU A 233 -2.79 -8.05 16.82
N LEU A 234 -1.60 -7.86 17.40
CA LEU A 234 -0.54 -7.01 16.85
C LEU A 234 0.60 -7.86 16.30
N ALA A 235 0.99 -7.66 15.05
CA ALA A 235 2.19 -8.24 14.47
C ALA A 235 3.39 -7.34 14.71
N PHE A 236 4.48 -7.91 15.23
CA PHE A 236 5.70 -7.19 15.52
C PHE A 236 6.72 -7.34 14.38
N ASP A 237 7.29 -6.22 13.92
CA ASP A 237 8.30 -6.22 12.86
C ASP A 237 9.70 -5.87 13.42
N PHE A 238 10.56 -6.88 13.50
CA PHE A 238 11.95 -6.71 13.92
C PHE A 238 12.80 -5.92 12.92
N SER A 239 12.45 -5.93 11.64
CA SER A 239 13.20 -5.24 10.58
C SER A 239 13.27 -3.74 10.85
N THR A 240 12.14 -3.16 11.23
CA THR A 240 12.02 -1.74 11.56
C THR A 240 12.86 -1.37 12.79
N LEU A 241 13.00 -2.27 13.78
CA LEU A 241 13.88 -2.03 14.94
C LEU A 241 15.38 -2.07 14.60
N LEU A 242 15.79 -2.99 13.72
CA LEU A 242 17.18 -3.18 13.34
C LEU A 242 17.72 -2.00 12.52
N VAL A 243 16.89 -1.37 11.70
CA VAL A 243 17.27 -0.20 10.88
C VAL A 243 17.64 1.01 11.75
N ILE A 244 16.96 1.19 12.88
CA ILE A 244 17.11 2.39 13.73
C ILE A 244 18.28 2.24 14.71
N THR A 245 18.64 1.02 15.09
CA THR A 245 19.59 0.79 16.18
C THR A 245 20.66 -0.25 15.83
N ARG A 246 21.92 0.18 15.76
CA ARG A 246 23.09 -0.69 15.48
C ARG A 246 23.64 -1.41 16.72
N ARG A 247 23.02 -1.25 17.90
CA ARG A 247 23.51 -1.81 19.18
C ARG A 247 22.46 -2.74 19.78
N SER A 248 22.77 -4.03 19.88
CA SER A 248 21.88 -5.08 20.37
C SER A 248 21.28 -4.79 21.75
N GLY A 249 22.03 -4.14 22.65
CA GLY A 249 21.54 -3.75 23.98
C GLY A 249 20.49 -2.62 23.99
N GLN A 250 20.43 -1.78 22.96
CA GLN A 250 19.39 -0.76 22.82
C GLN A 250 18.09 -1.36 22.26
N ILE A 251 18.21 -2.35 21.36
CA ILE A 251 17.05 -3.07 20.82
C ILE A 251 16.33 -3.81 21.95
N ALA A 252 17.06 -4.53 22.81
CA ALA A 252 16.48 -5.24 23.95
C ALA A 252 15.71 -4.29 24.87
N LYS A 253 16.27 -3.11 25.21
CA LYS A 253 15.59 -2.11 26.05
C LYS A 253 14.32 -1.57 25.40
N ARG A 254 14.32 -1.33 24.08
CA ARG A 254 13.13 -0.88 23.34
C ARG A 254 12.07 -1.97 23.24
N LEU A 255 12.48 -3.22 23.03
CA LEU A 255 11.58 -4.36 23.04
C LEU A 255 10.92 -4.52 24.42
N THR A 256 11.69 -4.41 25.51
CA THR A 256 11.14 -4.44 26.86
C THR A 256 10.18 -3.28 27.10
N ALA A 257 10.53 -2.05 26.70
CA ALA A 257 9.64 -0.89 26.82
C ALA A 257 8.33 -1.06 26.02
N PHE A 258 8.43 -1.55 24.77
CA PHE A 258 7.27 -1.88 23.94
C PHE A 258 6.37 -2.91 24.64
N LEU A 259 6.96 -3.99 25.16
CA LEU A 259 6.20 -5.06 25.80
C LEU A 259 5.62 -4.67 27.17
N ASP A 260 6.31 -3.84 27.94
CA ASP A 260 5.78 -3.26 29.18
C ASP A 260 4.59 -2.33 28.89
N GLY A 261 4.64 -1.60 27.77
CA GLY A 261 3.55 -0.76 27.27
C GLY A 261 2.32 -1.54 26.78
N LEU A 262 2.38 -2.87 26.65
CA LEU A 262 1.26 -3.72 26.24
C LEU A 262 0.34 -4.15 27.39
N ALA A 263 0.65 -3.77 28.63
CA ALA A 263 -0.17 -4.07 29.80
C ALA A 263 -1.49 -3.26 29.88
N GLU A 264 -2.01 -2.78 28.73
CA GLU A 264 -3.22 -1.97 28.61
C GLU A 264 -4.45 -2.79 28.23
N GLU A 265 -5.63 -2.30 28.59
CA GLU A 265 -6.90 -2.81 28.06
C GLU A 265 -7.25 -2.11 26.74
N PRO A 266 -7.72 -2.83 25.70
CA PRO A 266 -8.04 -4.27 25.70
C PRO A 266 -6.81 -5.19 25.60
N PRO A 267 -6.91 -6.45 26.11
CA PRO A 267 -5.79 -7.39 26.14
C PRO A 267 -5.19 -7.61 24.76
N VAL A 268 -3.85 -7.56 24.67
CA VAL A 268 -3.12 -7.65 23.41
C VAL A 268 -2.49 -9.03 23.24
N LEU A 269 -2.68 -9.62 22.07
CA LEU A 269 -1.97 -10.80 21.59
C LEU A 269 -0.89 -10.34 20.61
N VAL A 270 0.36 -10.71 20.87
CA VAL A 270 1.50 -10.31 20.02
C VAL A 270 1.93 -11.45 19.11
N TYR A 271 1.97 -11.22 17.80
CA TYR A 271 2.58 -12.12 16.83
C TYR A 271 4.05 -11.75 16.60
N ILE A 272 4.93 -12.76 16.74
CA ILE A 272 6.37 -12.65 16.60
C ILE A 272 6.83 -13.71 15.59
N GLU A 273 7.06 -13.29 14.34
CA GLU A 273 7.39 -14.21 13.24
C GLU A 273 8.75 -14.92 13.44
N GLU A 274 9.74 -14.19 13.94
CA GLU A 274 11.12 -14.69 14.12
C GLU A 274 11.41 -15.03 15.59
N LEU A 275 10.41 -15.49 16.36
CA LEU A 275 10.55 -15.74 17.81
C LEU A 275 11.69 -16.71 18.13
N LEU A 276 11.85 -17.74 17.30
CA LEU A 276 12.84 -18.82 17.49
C LEU A 276 14.16 -18.55 16.77
N ALA A 277 14.27 -17.47 15.99
CA ALA A 277 15.46 -17.14 15.22
C ALA A 277 16.57 -16.62 16.14
N SER A 278 17.17 -17.51 16.93
CA SER A 278 18.31 -17.18 17.78
C SER A 278 19.61 -17.31 16.99
N GLY A 279 20.25 -16.18 16.63
CA GLY A 279 21.68 -16.19 16.29
C GLY A 279 22.07 -16.30 14.81
N SER A 280 21.14 -16.29 13.85
CA SER A 280 21.49 -16.42 12.42
C SER A 280 22.02 -15.13 11.78
N LEU A 281 21.84 -13.97 12.44
CA LEU A 281 22.34 -12.67 11.99
C LEU A 281 23.36 -12.14 13.00
N GLU A 282 24.55 -11.74 12.52
CA GLU A 282 25.55 -11.02 13.32
C GLU A 282 24.90 -9.78 13.96
N GLY A 283 24.85 -9.75 15.30
CA GLY A 283 24.20 -8.66 16.07
C GLY A 283 22.77 -8.95 16.55
N SER A 284 22.23 -10.15 16.31
CA SER A 284 20.89 -10.57 16.73
C SER A 284 20.66 -10.47 18.24
N VAL A 285 19.45 -10.03 18.59
CA VAL A 285 18.98 -9.85 19.96
C VAL A 285 18.44 -11.17 20.49
N ASP A 286 18.72 -11.48 21.76
CA ASP A 286 18.12 -12.63 22.42
C ASP A 286 16.64 -12.34 22.77
N ILE A 287 15.76 -12.52 21.79
CA ILE A 287 14.31 -12.29 21.93
C ILE A 287 13.73 -13.22 23.00
N ALA A 288 14.05 -14.51 22.96
CA ALA A 288 13.57 -15.49 23.94
C ALA A 288 13.95 -15.09 25.37
N GLY A 289 15.19 -14.65 25.58
CA GLY A 289 15.67 -14.15 26.87
C GLY A 289 14.87 -12.94 27.38
N VAL A 290 14.52 -12.00 26.50
CA VAL A 290 13.71 -10.81 26.87
C VAL A 290 12.26 -11.18 27.19
N LEU A 291 11.69 -12.18 26.51
CA LEU A 291 10.29 -12.59 26.71
C LEU A 291 10.05 -13.37 28.01
N ARG A 292 11.07 -14.07 28.54
CA ARG A 292 10.94 -14.94 29.73
C ARG A 292 10.25 -14.28 30.93
N PRO A 293 10.67 -13.10 31.44
CA PRO A 293 10.03 -12.49 32.60
C PRO A 293 8.55 -12.19 32.35
N LEU A 294 8.19 -11.69 31.15
CA LEU A 294 6.83 -11.30 30.79
C LEU A 294 5.88 -12.49 30.59
N LEU A 295 6.41 -13.61 30.09
CA LEU A 295 5.67 -14.87 30.00
C LEU A 295 5.45 -15.49 31.39
N SER A 296 6.45 -15.39 32.28
CA SER A 296 6.34 -15.90 33.65
C SER A 296 5.40 -15.08 34.54
N SER A 297 5.32 -13.77 34.32
CA SER A 297 4.37 -12.89 35.03
C SER A 297 2.94 -13.02 34.51
N GLY A 298 2.73 -13.68 33.37
CA GLY A 298 1.44 -13.79 32.69
C GLY A 298 0.93 -12.48 32.09
N GLN A 299 1.80 -11.47 31.99
CA GLN A 299 1.47 -10.17 31.41
C GLN A 299 1.46 -10.20 29.87
N LEU A 300 2.19 -11.15 29.27
CA LEU A 300 2.26 -11.29 27.82
C LEU A 300 1.66 -12.61 27.36
N GLN A 301 0.77 -12.52 26.37
CA GLN A 301 0.36 -13.64 25.55
C GLN A 301 0.87 -13.41 24.11
N CYS A 302 1.52 -14.42 23.53
CA CYS A 302 2.09 -14.29 22.20
C CYS A 302 1.86 -15.53 21.33
N LEU A 303 1.93 -15.30 20.02
CA LEU A 303 1.96 -16.31 18.98
C LEU A 303 3.31 -16.22 18.29
N GLY A 304 4.06 -17.32 18.29
CA GLY A 304 5.35 -17.40 17.62
C GLY A 304 5.25 -18.17 16.30
N ALA A 305 6.17 -17.91 15.38
CA ALA A 305 6.45 -18.80 14.26
C ALA A 305 7.94 -19.17 14.21
N GLY A 306 8.27 -20.24 13.50
CA GLY A 306 9.65 -20.61 13.19
C GLY A 306 9.75 -21.89 12.37
N THR A 307 10.97 -22.30 12.08
CA THR A 307 11.27 -23.56 11.38
C THR A 307 11.49 -24.72 12.36
N PRO A 308 11.34 -25.99 11.92
CA PRO A 308 11.68 -27.14 12.77
C PRO A 308 13.15 -27.17 13.22
N ALA A 309 14.06 -26.58 12.44
CA ALA A 309 15.47 -26.45 12.80
C ALA A 309 15.67 -25.41 13.92
N GLU A 310 15.07 -24.22 13.78
CA GLU A 310 15.09 -23.18 14.81
C GLU A 310 14.45 -23.65 16.11
N TYR A 311 13.33 -24.36 16.04
CA TYR A 311 12.67 -24.89 17.24
C TYR A 311 13.57 -25.84 18.03
N ARG A 312 14.26 -26.78 17.36
CA ARG A 312 15.19 -27.69 18.03
C ARG A 312 16.32 -26.94 18.72
N GLN A 313 16.95 -25.99 18.02
CA GLN A 313 18.02 -25.16 18.58
C GLN A 313 17.53 -24.29 19.74
N ALA A 314 16.32 -23.71 19.62
CA ALA A 314 15.74 -22.86 20.65
C ALA A 314 15.38 -23.65 21.92
N VAL A 315 14.86 -24.87 21.80
CA VAL A 315 14.53 -25.73 22.96
C VAL A 315 15.80 -26.20 23.67
N GLU A 316 16.86 -26.57 22.92
CA GLU A 316 18.16 -26.93 23.49
C GLU A 316 18.78 -25.76 24.27
N LYS A 317 18.69 -24.55 23.74
CA LYS A 317 19.22 -23.34 24.36
C LYS A 317 18.36 -22.82 25.52
N TYR A 318 17.03 -22.95 25.40
CA TYR A 318 16.06 -22.42 26.35
C TYR A 318 15.00 -23.49 26.73
N PRO A 319 15.33 -24.44 27.64
CA PRO A 319 14.41 -25.50 28.04
C PRO A 319 13.09 -25.03 28.67
N TRP A 320 13.05 -23.78 29.13
CA TRP A 320 11.85 -23.18 29.72
C TRP A 320 10.76 -22.86 28.68
N LEU A 321 11.08 -22.81 27.38
CA LEU A 321 10.09 -22.51 26.32
C LEU A 321 8.92 -23.50 26.33
N GLU A 322 9.19 -24.79 26.55
CA GLU A 322 8.16 -25.85 26.61
C GLU A 322 7.19 -25.72 27.80
N GLN A 323 7.50 -24.85 28.78
CA GLN A 323 6.62 -24.57 29.90
C GLN A 323 5.52 -23.57 29.53
N TYR A 324 5.79 -22.66 28.59
CA TYR A 324 4.90 -21.56 28.21
C TYR A 324 4.34 -21.68 26.80
N PHE A 325 5.03 -22.37 25.89
CA PHE A 325 4.63 -22.55 24.51
C PHE A 325 4.07 -23.95 24.25
N GLN A 326 3.16 -24.02 23.28
CA GLN A 326 2.67 -25.26 22.69
C GLN A 326 2.93 -25.22 21.19
N ALA A 327 3.71 -26.18 20.70
CA ALA A 327 3.98 -26.36 19.28
C ALA A 327 2.71 -26.78 18.51
N VAL A 328 2.50 -26.14 17.37
CA VAL A 328 1.51 -26.48 16.34
C VAL A 328 2.27 -26.71 15.05
N GLU A 329 2.27 -27.95 14.57
CA GLU A 329 2.93 -28.31 13.32
C GLU A 329 2.09 -27.84 12.13
N VAL A 330 2.75 -27.19 11.17
CA VAL A 330 2.14 -26.69 9.94
C VAL A 330 2.86 -27.36 8.76
N SER A 331 2.25 -28.43 8.26
CA SER A 331 2.77 -29.18 7.12
C SER A 331 2.47 -28.46 5.80
N PRO A 332 3.28 -28.60 4.73
CA PRO A 332 2.92 -28.11 3.40
C PRO A 332 1.57 -28.66 2.93
N PRO A 333 0.73 -27.86 2.24
CA PRO A 333 -0.52 -28.35 1.68
C PRO A 333 -0.26 -29.33 0.54
N THR A 334 -1.25 -30.18 0.28
CA THR A 334 -1.26 -31.06 -0.91
C THR A 334 -1.41 -30.24 -2.20
N GLU A 335 -1.10 -30.83 -3.37
CA GLU A 335 -1.28 -30.15 -4.65
C GLU A 335 -2.74 -29.69 -4.86
N ALA A 336 -3.71 -30.55 -4.52
CA ALA A 336 -5.13 -30.23 -4.63
C ALA A 336 -5.55 -29.05 -3.72
N GLU A 337 -5.06 -29.02 -2.48
CA GLU A 337 -5.30 -27.90 -1.55
C GLU A 337 -4.60 -26.62 -2.03
N ALA A 338 -3.38 -26.73 -2.56
CA ALA A 338 -2.65 -25.59 -3.10
C ALA A 338 -3.41 -24.97 -4.29
N VAL A 339 -3.95 -25.78 -5.20
CA VAL A 339 -4.79 -25.29 -6.30
C VAL A 339 -6.00 -24.52 -5.78
N GLN A 340 -6.70 -25.05 -4.76
CA GLN A 340 -7.82 -24.34 -4.13
C GLN A 340 -7.40 -23.01 -3.50
N ILE A 341 -6.23 -22.97 -2.86
CA ILE A 341 -5.66 -21.72 -2.32
C ILE A 341 -5.43 -20.71 -3.45
N LEU A 342 -4.83 -21.13 -4.58
CA LEU A 342 -4.60 -20.25 -5.73
C LEU A 342 -5.92 -19.69 -6.30
N PHE A 343 -6.94 -20.53 -6.46
CA PHE A 343 -8.27 -20.08 -6.92
C PHE A 343 -8.89 -19.04 -5.99
N ALA A 344 -8.64 -19.16 -4.70
CA ALA A 344 -9.24 -18.28 -3.73
C ALA A 344 -8.59 -16.90 -3.65
N ILE A 345 -7.27 -16.83 -3.89
CA ILE A 345 -6.53 -15.56 -3.95
C ILE A 345 -6.55 -14.94 -5.35
N LYS A 346 -6.90 -15.71 -6.39
CA LYS A 346 -6.94 -15.31 -7.81
C LYS A 346 -7.50 -13.90 -8.00
N GLY A 347 -8.70 -13.62 -7.47
CA GLY A 347 -9.39 -12.34 -7.70
C GLY A 347 -8.61 -11.11 -7.21
N ARG A 348 -7.79 -11.26 -6.15
CA ARG A 348 -6.94 -10.17 -5.66
C ARG A 348 -5.80 -9.88 -6.62
N TYR A 349 -5.14 -10.91 -7.12
CA TYR A 349 -4.06 -10.78 -8.12
C TYR A 349 -4.58 -10.27 -9.47
N GLU A 350 -5.76 -10.70 -9.89
CA GLU A 350 -6.44 -10.19 -11.09
C GLU A 350 -6.69 -8.69 -10.99
N THR A 351 -7.20 -8.23 -9.84
CA THR A 351 -7.46 -6.81 -9.59
C THR A 351 -6.16 -6.00 -9.51
N PHE A 352 -5.13 -6.56 -8.87
CA PHE A 352 -3.85 -5.90 -8.69
C PHE A 352 -3.10 -5.69 -10.02
N HIS A 353 -3.02 -6.73 -10.85
CA HIS A 353 -2.32 -6.69 -12.14
C HIS A 353 -3.19 -6.20 -13.30
N GLY A 354 -4.52 -6.20 -13.13
CA GLY A 354 -5.45 -5.93 -14.23
C GLY A 354 -5.42 -7.04 -15.30
N VAL A 355 -5.26 -8.29 -14.87
CA VAL A 355 -5.20 -9.49 -15.72
C VAL A 355 -6.25 -10.50 -15.29
N THR A 356 -6.48 -11.52 -16.12
CA THR A 356 -7.32 -12.67 -15.79
C THR A 356 -6.45 -13.92 -15.81
N TYR A 357 -6.53 -14.77 -14.79
CA TYR A 357 -5.78 -16.03 -14.79
C TYR A 357 -6.63 -17.14 -15.40
N ALA A 358 -6.06 -17.85 -16.37
CA ALA A 358 -6.68 -19.07 -16.88
C ALA A 358 -6.64 -20.17 -15.81
N ASP A 359 -7.72 -20.96 -15.69
CA ASP A 359 -7.85 -21.97 -14.64
C ASP A 359 -6.79 -23.08 -14.76
N ASP A 360 -6.49 -23.48 -16.00
CA ASP A 360 -5.39 -24.39 -16.34
C ASP A 360 -4.02 -23.82 -15.94
N ALA A 361 -3.82 -22.50 -16.06
CA ALA A 361 -2.56 -21.86 -15.65
C ALA A 361 -2.32 -22.00 -14.13
N LEU A 362 -3.37 -21.95 -13.30
CA LEU A 362 -3.25 -22.11 -11.84
C LEU A 362 -2.90 -23.55 -11.46
N GLU A 363 -3.56 -24.54 -12.07
CA GLU A 363 -3.27 -25.96 -11.87
C GLU A 363 -1.82 -26.29 -12.25
N HIS A 364 -1.38 -25.79 -13.42
CA HIS A 364 -0.03 -26.00 -13.90
C HIS A 364 1.03 -25.23 -13.11
N ALA A 365 0.71 -24.07 -12.53
CA ALA A 365 1.62 -23.37 -11.62
C ALA A 365 1.95 -24.24 -10.39
N VAL A 366 0.96 -24.90 -9.80
CA VAL A 366 1.19 -25.83 -8.68
C VAL A 366 2.04 -27.01 -9.14
N TYR A 367 1.64 -27.68 -10.22
CA TYR A 367 2.35 -28.85 -10.75
C TYR A 367 3.83 -28.56 -11.08
N TYR A 368 4.09 -27.50 -11.86
CA TYR A 368 5.46 -27.14 -12.24
C TYR A 368 6.30 -26.67 -11.06
N SER A 369 5.71 -25.94 -10.12
CA SER A 369 6.44 -25.55 -8.90
C SER A 369 6.84 -26.76 -8.06
N GLN A 370 6.02 -27.81 -8.02
CA GLN A 370 6.35 -29.03 -7.28
C GLN A 370 7.51 -29.80 -7.92
N ARG A 371 7.52 -29.88 -9.25
CA ARG A 371 8.49 -30.67 -10.01
C ARG A 371 9.83 -29.96 -10.21
N PHE A 372 9.81 -28.68 -10.57
CA PHE A 372 11.02 -27.94 -10.94
C PHE A 372 11.60 -27.09 -9.80
N MET A 373 10.86 -26.87 -8.71
CA MET A 373 11.30 -26.08 -7.57
C MET A 373 11.21 -26.87 -6.25
N PRO A 374 11.98 -27.97 -6.11
CA PRO A 374 11.90 -28.85 -4.93
C PRO A 374 12.42 -28.20 -3.65
N GLN A 375 13.22 -27.14 -3.74
CA GLN A 375 13.80 -26.43 -2.59
C GLN A 375 12.83 -25.47 -1.91
N ARG A 376 11.63 -25.25 -2.49
CA ARG A 376 10.59 -24.38 -1.96
C ARG A 376 9.33 -25.17 -1.67
N HIS A 377 8.51 -24.68 -0.75
CA HIS A 377 7.29 -25.35 -0.30
C HIS A 377 6.04 -24.68 -0.89
N LEU A 378 4.98 -25.48 -1.09
CA LEU A 378 3.65 -24.97 -1.39
C LEU A 378 3.04 -24.29 -0.14
N PRO A 379 2.13 -23.32 -0.30
CA PRO A 379 1.65 -22.77 -1.57
C PRO A 379 2.54 -21.65 -2.14
N ASP A 380 3.47 -21.09 -1.36
CA ASP A 380 4.27 -19.89 -1.67
C ASP A 380 4.91 -19.90 -3.06
N LYS A 381 5.63 -20.98 -3.42
CA LYS A 381 6.27 -21.09 -4.74
C LYS A 381 5.31 -21.01 -5.93
N ALA A 382 4.07 -21.48 -5.78
CA ALA A 382 3.07 -21.43 -6.83
C ALA A 382 2.41 -20.04 -6.90
N ILE A 383 2.27 -19.37 -5.76
CA ILE A 383 1.80 -17.98 -5.68
C ILE A 383 2.81 -17.05 -6.37
N ASP A 384 4.10 -17.20 -6.09
CA ASP A 384 5.12 -16.36 -6.74
C ASP A 384 5.14 -16.57 -8.27
N LEU A 385 4.90 -17.80 -8.75
CA LEU A 385 4.85 -18.09 -10.19
C LEU A 385 3.72 -17.34 -10.88
N ILE A 386 2.51 -17.33 -10.28
CA ILE A 386 1.37 -16.61 -10.86
C ILE A 386 1.53 -15.10 -10.74
N ASP A 387 2.20 -14.61 -9.69
CA ASP A 387 2.47 -13.19 -9.50
C ASP A 387 3.43 -12.66 -10.58
N GLU A 388 4.56 -13.35 -10.77
CA GLU A 388 5.56 -13.02 -11.79
C GLU A 388 4.99 -13.17 -13.21
N ALA A 389 4.17 -14.20 -13.47
CA ALA A 389 3.50 -14.35 -14.77
C ALA A 389 2.49 -13.22 -15.03
N GLY A 390 1.75 -12.80 -14.01
CA GLY A 390 0.84 -11.64 -14.07
C GLY A 390 1.58 -10.36 -14.42
N ALA A 391 2.66 -10.05 -13.69
CA ALA A 391 3.52 -8.90 -13.97
C ALA A 391 4.14 -8.99 -15.37
N GLY A 392 4.59 -10.17 -15.79
CA GLY A 392 5.19 -10.42 -17.10
C GLY A 392 4.24 -10.16 -18.27
N VAL A 393 2.95 -10.50 -18.15
CA VAL A 393 1.92 -10.17 -19.15
C VAL A 393 1.68 -8.66 -19.22
N VAL A 394 1.62 -7.99 -18.07
CA VAL A 394 1.44 -6.52 -18.01
C VAL A 394 2.62 -5.79 -18.66
N LEU A 395 3.85 -6.22 -18.37
CA LEU A 395 5.06 -5.63 -18.95
C LEU A 395 5.16 -5.85 -20.46
N ARG A 396 4.83 -7.05 -20.96
CA ARG A 396 4.77 -7.32 -22.41
C ARG A 396 3.77 -6.41 -23.11
N ALA A 397 2.62 -6.16 -22.50
CA ALA A 397 1.60 -5.25 -23.02
C ALA A 397 1.98 -3.75 -22.91
N ALA A 398 2.94 -3.39 -22.05
CA ALA A 398 3.44 -2.02 -21.94
C ALA A 398 4.40 -1.63 -23.07
N HIS A 399 4.90 -2.61 -23.85
CA HIS A 399 5.72 -2.34 -25.02
C HIS A 399 4.85 -1.82 -26.17
N LEU A 400 4.87 -0.49 -26.34
CA LEU A 400 4.28 0.17 -27.50
C LEU A 400 5.13 -0.13 -28.76
N PRO A 401 4.51 -0.39 -29.93
CA PRO A 401 5.23 -0.49 -31.19
C PRO A 401 6.09 0.75 -31.47
N GLU A 402 7.27 0.60 -32.07
CA GLU A 402 8.18 1.72 -32.36
C GLU A 402 7.50 2.84 -33.17
N GLU A 403 6.62 2.47 -34.11
CA GLU A 403 5.81 3.41 -34.91
C GLU A 403 4.97 4.35 -34.03
N VAL A 404 4.42 3.82 -32.92
CA VAL A 404 3.58 4.58 -31.98
C VAL A 404 4.44 5.50 -31.12
N ILE A 405 5.59 5.00 -30.65
CA ILE A 405 6.56 5.77 -29.86
C ILE A 405 7.08 6.97 -30.68
N ASP A 406 7.42 6.75 -31.94
CA ASP A 406 7.93 7.80 -32.82
C ASP A 406 6.86 8.84 -33.18
N CYS A 407 5.62 8.41 -33.42
CA CYS A 407 4.51 9.33 -33.62
C CYS A 407 4.26 10.22 -32.36
N GLN A 408 4.31 9.64 -31.15
CA GLN A 408 4.23 10.41 -29.90
C GLN A 408 5.36 11.43 -29.74
N LYS A 409 6.60 11.06 -30.11
CA LYS A 409 7.74 12.00 -30.11
C LYS A 409 7.53 13.16 -31.08
N ARG A 410 6.99 12.90 -32.28
CA ARG A 410 6.68 13.94 -33.28
C ARG A 410 5.61 14.90 -32.77
N ILE A 411 4.53 14.40 -32.17
CA ILE A 411 3.50 15.23 -31.54
C ILE A 411 4.14 16.13 -30.47
N LYS A 412 4.95 15.56 -29.57
CA LYS A 412 5.64 16.34 -28.52
C LYS A 412 6.56 17.41 -29.10
N SER A 413 7.25 17.11 -30.19
CA SER A 413 8.10 18.09 -30.90
C SER A 413 7.26 19.21 -31.52
N ALA A 414 6.15 18.88 -32.18
CA ALA A 414 5.23 19.86 -32.79
C ALA A 414 4.61 20.79 -31.73
N VAL A 415 4.17 20.24 -30.59
CA VAL A 415 3.63 21.04 -29.47
C VAL A 415 4.69 22.00 -28.92
N ASN A 416 5.91 21.53 -28.64
CA ASN A 416 6.98 22.40 -28.13
C ASN A 416 7.34 23.51 -29.14
N ARG A 417 7.37 23.19 -30.44
CA ARG A 417 7.62 24.19 -31.50
C ARG A 417 6.48 25.20 -31.61
N MET A 418 5.24 24.75 -31.43
CA MET A 418 4.05 25.60 -31.40
C MET A 418 4.09 26.55 -30.20
N GLU A 419 4.41 26.06 -29.00
CA GLU A 419 4.57 26.90 -27.80
C GLU A 419 5.64 27.99 -27.97
N ASN A 420 6.77 27.65 -28.59
CA ASN A 420 7.82 28.62 -28.92
C ASN A 420 7.34 29.66 -29.95
N ALA A 421 6.58 29.25 -30.97
CA ALA A 421 6.01 30.18 -31.96
C ALA A 421 4.98 31.13 -31.33
N ILE A 422 4.20 30.65 -30.35
CA ILE A 422 3.27 31.47 -29.55
C ILE A 422 4.06 32.52 -28.75
N ALA A 423 5.13 32.11 -28.08
CA ALA A 423 5.98 33.02 -27.28
C ALA A 423 6.63 34.13 -28.13
N ASN A 424 6.94 33.84 -29.39
CA ASN A 424 7.57 34.78 -30.33
C ASN A 424 6.58 35.56 -31.21
N HIS A 425 5.27 35.40 -31.00
CA HIS A 425 4.21 36.02 -31.81
C HIS A 425 4.28 35.67 -33.32
N GLU A 426 4.78 34.48 -33.66
CA GLU A 426 4.93 34.01 -35.05
C GLU A 426 3.69 33.23 -35.50
N PHE A 427 2.62 33.94 -35.89
CA PHE A 427 1.30 33.35 -36.18
C PHE A 427 1.28 32.37 -37.38
N GLU A 428 2.11 32.58 -38.39
CA GLU A 428 2.20 31.67 -39.55
C GLU A 428 2.82 30.32 -39.18
N LYS A 429 3.91 30.35 -38.38
CA LYS A 429 4.56 29.13 -37.87
C LYS A 429 3.67 28.41 -36.86
N MET A 430 2.91 29.13 -36.05
CA MET A 430 1.91 28.54 -35.15
C MET A 430 0.88 27.71 -35.95
N ARG A 431 0.32 28.25 -37.03
CA ARG A 431 -0.62 27.51 -37.89
C ARG A 431 0.03 26.26 -38.47
N PHE A 432 1.26 26.36 -38.97
CA PHE A 432 1.99 25.23 -39.51
C PHE A 432 2.18 24.10 -38.49
N TYR A 433 2.65 24.41 -37.27
CA TYR A 433 2.86 23.39 -36.23
C TYR A 433 1.54 22.83 -35.68
N SER A 434 0.47 23.62 -35.66
CA SER A 434 -0.88 23.15 -35.32
C SER A 434 -1.41 22.13 -36.33
N ASP A 435 -1.22 22.39 -37.64
CA ASP A 435 -1.59 21.45 -38.69
C ASP A 435 -0.73 20.17 -38.67
N GLU A 436 0.57 20.28 -38.35
CA GLU A 436 1.48 19.14 -38.17
C GLU A 436 1.07 18.28 -36.97
N GLU A 437 0.75 18.91 -35.84
CA GLU A 437 0.26 18.24 -34.63
C GLU A 437 -1.05 17.49 -34.88
N ARG A 438 -1.99 18.12 -35.59
CA ARG A 438 -3.27 17.52 -35.95
C ARG A 438 -3.09 16.28 -36.83
N LYS A 439 -2.23 16.35 -37.85
CA LYS A 439 -1.92 15.21 -38.73
C LYS A 439 -1.29 14.06 -37.96
N GLU A 440 -0.32 14.35 -37.10
CA GLU A 440 0.34 13.31 -36.30
C GLU A 440 -0.62 12.72 -35.25
N ARG A 441 -1.57 13.49 -34.70
CA ARG A 441 -2.65 12.94 -33.87
C ARG A 441 -3.59 12.01 -34.62
N GLU A 442 -3.94 12.34 -35.86
CA GLU A 442 -4.74 11.43 -36.71
C GLU A 442 -3.96 10.15 -37.04
N ASN A 443 -2.67 10.25 -37.35
CA ASN A 443 -1.79 9.08 -37.53
C ASN A 443 -1.70 8.22 -36.26
N LEU A 444 -1.53 8.85 -35.09
CA LEU A 444 -1.49 8.15 -33.82
C LEU A 444 -2.79 7.38 -33.57
N ARG A 445 -3.95 7.98 -33.92
CA ARG A 445 -5.24 7.30 -33.81
C ARG A 445 -5.32 6.07 -34.72
N LEU A 446 -4.94 6.21 -35.99
CA LEU A 446 -4.93 5.08 -36.94
C LEU A 446 -3.97 3.96 -36.51
N LEU A 447 -2.80 4.32 -35.96
CA LEU A 447 -1.85 3.34 -35.43
C LEU A 447 -2.42 2.63 -34.20
N ARG A 448 -3.11 3.33 -33.30
CA ARG A 448 -3.77 2.71 -32.14
C ARG A 448 -4.88 1.75 -32.55
N GLU A 449 -5.67 2.11 -33.57
CA GLU A 449 -6.68 1.22 -34.16
C GLU A 449 -6.04 0.01 -34.86
N LYS A 450 -4.99 0.21 -35.66
CA LYS A 450 -4.24 -0.86 -36.37
C LYS A 450 -3.62 -1.88 -35.40
N TYR A 451 -3.09 -1.43 -34.27
CA TYR A 451 -2.45 -2.27 -33.27
C TYR A 451 -3.41 -2.70 -32.15
N HIS A 452 -4.70 -2.40 -32.26
CA HIS A 452 -5.72 -2.71 -31.24
C HIS A 452 -5.30 -2.28 -29.82
N LEU A 453 -4.55 -1.18 -29.69
CA LEU A 453 -4.00 -0.72 -28.40
C LEU A 453 -5.09 -0.24 -27.44
N ASP A 454 -6.24 0.15 -27.98
CA ASP A 454 -7.41 0.61 -27.22
C ASP A 454 -8.44 -0.52 -27.02
N GLU A 455 -8.28 -1.67 -27.68
CA GLU A 455 -8.99 -2.88 -27.25
C GLU A 455 -8.34 -3.32 -25.94
N THR A 456 -9.10 -3.28 -24.86
CA THR A 456 -8.80 -4.07 -23.67
C THR A 456 -8.91 -5.54 -24.06
N ALA A 457 -7.97 -6.06 -24.84
CA ALA A 457 -7.72 -7.49 -24.88
C ALA A 457 -7.53 -7.87 -23.42
N THR A 458 -8.50 -8.61 -22.87
CA THR A 458 -8.45 -9.11 -21.50
C THR A 458 -7.10 -9.78 -21.35
N ARG A 459 -6.18 -9.11 -20.67
CA ARG A 459 -4.81 -9.58 -20.47
C ARG A 459 -4.95 -10.88 -19.70
N ARG A 460 -4.74 -12.00 -20.38
CA ARG A 460 -5.01 -13.31 -19.81
C ARG A 460 -3.68 -14.01 -19.62
N VAL A 461 -3.41 -14.40 -18.38
CA VAL A 461 -2.26 -15.24 -18.03
C VAL A 461 -2.63 -16.66 -18.43
N THR A 462 -1.84 -17.21 -19.34
CA THR A 462 -1.99 -18.55 -19.90
C THR A 462 -0.93 -19.49 -19.35
N LEU A 463 -1.09 -20.78 -19.64
CA LEU A 463 -0.10 -21.80 -19.33
C LEU A 463 1.31 -21.45 -19.89
N GLU A 464 1.38 -20.90 -21.10
CA GLU A 464 2.67 -20.60 -21.73
C GLU A 464 3.47 -19.54 -20.94
N ASP A 465 2.75 -18.63 -20.28
CA ASP A 465 3.35 -17.60 -19.45
C ASP A 465 3.96 -18.21 -18.17
N ILE A 466 3.30 -19.21 -17.59
CA ILE A 466 3.83 -19.96 -16.44
C ILE A 466 5.08 -20.75 -16.86
N GLU A 467 5.04 -21.43 -18.01
CA GLU A 467 6.20 -22.17 -18.55
C GLU A 467 7.41 -21.25 -18.78
N GLU A 468 7.17 -20.03 -19.29
CA GLU A 468 8.22 -19.03 -19.52
C GLU A 468 8.88 -18.61 -18.20
N VAL A 469 8.07 -18.34 -17.16
CA VAL A 469 8.58 -17.97 -15.82
C VAL A 469 9.37 -19.12 -15.20
N VAL A 470 8.85 -20.35 -15.24
CA VAL A 470 9.56 -21.53 -14.71
C VAL A 470 10.89 -21.73 -15.42
N SER A 471 10.92 -21.60 -16.75
CA SER A 471 12.16 -21.69 -17.53
C SER A 471 13.18 -20.63 -17.11
N ARG A 472 12.73 -19.38 -16.90
CA ARG A 472 13.58 -18.27 -16.48
C ARG A 472 14.18 -18.50 -15.09
N TRP A 473 13.39 -18.99 -14.13
CA TRP A 473 13.86 -19.19 -12.76
C TRP A 473 14.77 -20.38 -12.60
N THR A 474 14.49 -21.46 -13.32
CA THR A 474 15.20 -22.75 -13.16
C THR A 474 16.32 -22.95 -14.19
N GLY A 475 16.34 -22.15 -15.26
CA GLY A 475 17.24 -22.33 -16.40
C GLY A 475 16.90 -23.54 -17.27
N VAL A 476 15.82 -24.28 -16.96
CA VAL A 476 15.39 -25.45 -17.75
C VAL A 476 14.78 -24.97 -19.07
N PRO A 477 15.17 -25.51 -20.24
CA PRO A 477 14.61 -25.09 -21.52
C PRO A 477 13.09 -25.30 -21.60
N ILE A 478 12.37 -24.32 -22.15
CA ILE A 478 10.90 -24.37 -22.36
C ILE A 478 10.48 -25.66 -23.10
N ALA A 479 11.28 -26.12 -24.06
CA ALA A 479 11.00 -27.36 -24.79
C ALA A 479 10.92 -28.59 -23.87
N THR A 480 11.75 -28.66 -22.83
CA THR A 480 11.75 -29.75 -21.84
C THR A 480 10.52 -29.67 -20.95
N ILE A 481 10.15 -28.47 -20.49
CA ILE A 481 8.94 -28.24 -19.69
C ILE A 481 7.68 -28.64 -20.48
N ARG A 482 7.63 -28.30 -21.77
CA ARG A 482 6.54 -28.66 -22.70
C ARG A 482 6.51 -30.14 -23.06
N GLN A 483 7.64 -30.85 -23.01
CA GLN A 483 7.65 -32.30 -23.22
C GLN A 483 7.04 -33.02 -22.02
N GLU A 484 7.31 -32.57 -20.80
CA GLU A 484 6.68 -33.13 -19.60
C GLU A 484 5.17 -32.86 -19.53
N ARG A 485 4.69 -31.82 -20.21
CA ARG A 485 3.23 -31.61 -20.42
C ARG A 485 2.57 -32.77 -21.18
N ARG A 486 3.30 -33.47 -22.07
CA ARG A 486 2.77 -34.56 -22.92
C ARG A 486 2.77 -35.92 -22.23
N GLU A 487 3.47 -36.06 -21.10
CA GLU A 487 3.42 -37.25 -20.26
C GLU A 487 2.54 -36.95 -19.04
N PRO A 488 1.21 -37.10 -19.13
CA PRO A 488 0.45 -37.27 -17.90
C PRO A 488 1.00 -38.52 -17.22
N GLY A 489 1.31 -38.42 -15.93
CA GLY A 489 1.63 -39.60 -15.11
C GLY A 489 0.58 -40.69 -15.35
N PRO A 490 0.97 -41.98 -15.32
CA PRO A 490 0.14 -43.07 -15.78
C PRO A 490 -1.21 -43.04 -15.06
N SER A 491 -2.28 -42.94 -15.86
CA SER A 491 -3.63 -43.29 -15.46
C SER A 491 -3.71 -44.80 -15.24
N GLN A 492 -3.41 -45.29 -14.03
CA GLN A 492 -3.66 -46.65 -13.53
C GLN A 492 -3.84 -46.52 -12.00
N ASP A 493 -4.91 -46.94 -11.32
CA ASP A 493 -5.99 -47.86 -11.63
C ASP A 493 -7.23 -47.53 -10.77
N LYS A 494 -8.42 -47.61 -11.38
CA LYS A 494 -9.65 -48.20 -10.82
C LYS A 494 -10.50 -48.68 -12.00
N PRO A 495 -11.25 -49.78 -11.88
CA PRO A 495 -11.82 -50.34 -10.64
C PRO A 495 -11.15 -51.62 -10.13
#